data_AF-A0A949GKV8-F1
#
_entry.id   AF-A0A949GKV8-F1
#
_cell.length_a   1.000
_cell.length_b   1.000
_cell.length_c   1.000
_cell.angle_alpha   90.00
_cell.angle_beta   90.00
_cell.angle_gamma   90.00
#
_symmetry.space_group_name_H-M   'P 1'
#
loop_
_entity.id
_entity.type
_entity.pdbx_description
1 polymer ?
#
loop_
_entity_poly.entity_id
_entity_poly.type
_entity_poly.pdbx_seq_one_letter_code
_entity_poly.pdbx_strand_id
1 'polypeptide(L)'
;MEQPSRNWTRVDLVILGAVFILLILAIATSTSIRDSNAVDSEKSGTGIYKSYFICGKTGTTQCKVGQIGPGGGTIFYVDYDNEFNTFNFLEAAPAGWAQNKDLNDPTYQWCSDITHKITSPAKWNSRQIGAGKLNTSEMLKTCNSGAAFEVQKFNNAKLNKFNDWFLPSEGELMLMSANLQGLADLEDSDYWSSSEYSDIGGWVEAIGHGYQGSA
;
A
#
# COMPACT_ATOMS: atom_id res chain seq x y z
N MET A 1 35.57 24.71 2.78
CA MET A 1 34.28 25.24 3.26
C MET A 1 33.27 24.13 3.05
N GLU A 2 33.15 23.25 4.04
CA GLU A 2 32.16 22.17 4.08
C GLU A 2 30.77 22.78 4.13
N GLN A 3 29.91 22.41 3.18
CA GLN A 3 28.48 22.67 3.31
C GLN A 3 27.90 21.72 4.35
N PRO A 4 27.03 22.20 5.26
CA PRO A 4 26.47 21.36 6.29
C PRO A 4 25.56 20.31 5.64
N SER A 5 25.77 19.05 6.02
CA SER A 5 24.87 17.94 5.71
C SER A 5 23.45 18.33 6.15
N ARG A 6 22.56 18.60 5.19
CA ARG A 6 21.15 18.83 5.47
C ARG A 6 20.51 17.50 5.91
N ASN A 7 20.62 17.20 7.20
CA ASN A 7 19.76 16.25 7.88
C ASN A 7 18.36 16.86 8.00
N TRP A 8 17.60 16.87 6.91
CA TRP A 8 16.15 16.94 7.03
C TRP A 8 15.70 15.58 7.55
N THR A 9 15.41 15.49 8.84
CA THR A 9 14.55 14.39 9.29
C THR A 9 13.24 14.54 8.52
N ARG A 10 12.75 13.43 7.93
CA ARG A 10 11.56 13.26 7.05
C ARG A 10 10.21 13.78 7.61
N VAL A 11 10.22 14.76 8.53
CA VAL A 11 9.12 15.16 9.43
C VAL A 11 8.77 16.66 9.32
N ASP A 12 9.62 17.48 8.68
CA ASP A 12 9.41 18.94 8.65
C ASP A 12 8.31 19.42 7.69
N LEU A 13 7.70 18.53 6.90
CA LEU A 13 6.62 18.89 5.98
C LEU A 13 5.25 19.00 6.66
N VAL A 14 5.07 18.51 7.89
CA VAL A 14 3.73 18.39 8.53
C VAL A 14 3.30 19.64 9.33
N ILE A 15 4.18 20.63 9.56
CA ILE A 15 3.96 21.68 10.57
C ILE A 15 3.31 22.97 10.02
N LEU A 16 3.14 23.14 8.70
CA LEU A 16 2.71 24.43 8.12
C LEU A 16 1.22 24.53 7.76
N GLY A 17 0.29 24.04 8.59
CA GLY A 17 -1.14 24.40 8.52
C GLY A 17 -1.82 24.27 7.15
N ALA A 18 -1.25 23.48 6.25
CA ALA A 18 -1.70 23.28 4.88
C ALA A 18 -2.41 21.94 4.80
N VAL A 19 -3.56 21.90 4.12
CA VAL A 19 -4.22 20.64 3.77
C VAL A 19 -3.33 19.96 2.74
N PHE A 20 -2.56 18.96 3.16
CA PHE A 20 -1.65 18.22 2.28
C PHE A 20 -2.45 17.20 1.47
N ILE A 21 -2.37 17.38 0.15
CA ILE A 21 -2.97 16.47 -0.81
C ILE A 21 -1.79 15.66 -1.40
N LEU A 22 -1.67 14.39 -1.00
CA LEU A 22 -0.59 13.50 -1.46
C LEU A 22 -1.15 12.35 -2.28
N LEU A 23 -0.31 11.71 -3.10
CA LEU A 23 -0.71 10.57 -3.91
C LEU A 23 -1.20 9.44 -3.02
N ILE A 24 -2.25 8.78 -3.48
CA ILE A 24 -2.84 7.64 -2.80
C ILE A 24 -2.64 6.43 -3.67
N LEU A 25 -2.05 5.41 -3.07
CA LEU A 25 -2.04 4.09 -3.64
C LEU A 25 -3.10 3.24 -2.97
N ALA A 26 -3.90 2.58 -3.80
CA ALA A 26 -4.77 1.50 -3.35
C ALA A 26 -3.98 0.18 -3.44
N ILE A 27 -4.06 -0.67 -2.42
CA ILE A 27 -3.45 -2.01 -2.40
C ILE A 27 -4.55 -3.04 -2.24
N ALA A 28 -4.55 -4.13 -3.01
CA ALA A 28 -5.54 -5.19 -2.88
C ALA A 28 -4.99 -6.36 -2.04
N THR A 29 -5.85 -6.91 -1.17
CA THR A 29 -5.60 -8.21 -0.53
C THR A 29 -6.27 -9.30 -1.34
N SER A 30 -5.68 -9.78 -2.43
CA SER A 30 -6.23 -10.99 -3.03
C SER A 30 -5.96 -12.19 -2.10
N THR A 31 -6.94 -12.58 -1.28
CA THR A 31 -7.16 -14.01 -1.06
C THR A 31 -7.44 -14.57 -2.44
N SER A 32 -6.61 -15.51 -2.90
CA SER A 32 -6.62 -16.01 -4.28
C SER A 32 -8.02 -16.15 -4.87
N ILE A 33 -8.12 -16.07 -6.20
CA ILE A 33 -9.20 -16.71 -6.95
C ILE A 33 -9.48 -18.07 -6.28
N ARG A 34 -10.65 -18.22 -5.64
CA ARG A 34 -11.22 -19.54 -5.36
C ARG A 34 -11.24 -20.21 -6.73
N ASP A 35 -10.32 -21.16 -6.96
CA ASP A 35 -10.03 -21.89 -8.23
C ASP A 35 -8.60 -21.75 -8.80
N SER A 36 -7.63 -21.16 -8.10
CA SER A 36 -6.22 -21.15 -8.61
C SER A 36 -5.50 -22.51 -8.58
N ASN A 37 -6.09 -23.58 -8.02
CA ASN A 37 -5.45 -24.90 -7.80
C ASN A 37 -4.07 -24.86 -7.11
N ALA A 38 -3.68 -23.72 -6.55
CA ALA A 38 -2.50 -23.54 -5.73
C ALA A 38 -2.67 -24.34 -4.43
N VAL A 39 -1.99 -25.47 -4.30
CA VAL A 39 -1.96 -26.26 -3.07
C VAL A 39 -0.67 -25.93 -2.32
N ASP A 40 -0.80 -25.56 -1.05
CA ASP A 40 0.35 -25.37 -0.17
C ASP A 40 1.15 -26.67 -0.05
N SER A 41 2.47 -26.61 -0.24
CA SER A 41 3.33 -27.77 -0.06
C SER A 41 4.02 -27.70 1.29
N GLU A 42 3.84 -28.71 2.13
CA GLU A 42 4.65 -28.84 3.34
C GLU A 42 6.11 -29.17 2.96
N LYS A 43 7.06 -28.40 3.51
CA LYS A 43 8.46 -28.82 3.55
C LYS A 43 8.54 -30.06 4.44
N SER A 44 8.73 -31.21 3.79
CA SER A 44 8.62 -32.54 4.38
C SER A 44 9.20 -32.63 5.80
N GLY A 45 8.34 -32.99 6.76
CA GLY A 45 8.73 -33.29 8.14
C GLY A 45 9.01 -32.07 9.02
N THR A 46 8.69 -30.86 8.58
CA THR A 46 8.95 -29.63 9.34
C THR A 46 7.69 -28.91 9.83
N GLY A 47 6.51 -29.23 9.28
CA GLY A 47 5.29 -28.45 9.53
C GLY A 47 5.29 -27.05 8.89
N ILE A 48 6.32 -26.69 8.12
CA ILE A 48 6.44 -25.42 7.40
C ILE A 48 5.81 -25.58 6.03
N TYR A 49 4.85 -24.73 5.67
CA TYR A 49 4.17 -24.77 4.38
C TYR A 49 4.73 -23.70 3.46
N LYS A 50 5.03 -24.07 2.21
CA LYS A 50 5.34 -23.14 1.12
C LYS A 50 4.15 -23.04 0.21
N SER A 51 3.60 -21.84 0.06
CA SER A 51 2.45 -21.64 -0.81
C SER A 51 2.84 -21.34 -2.26
N TYR A 52 2.07 -21.92 -3.20
CA TYR A 52 2.25 -21.75 -4.65
C TYR A 52 1.12 -20.91 -5.25
N PHE A 53 1.05 -19.64 -4.87
CA PHE A 53 0.06 -18.71 -5.43
C PHE A 53 0.26 -18.56 -6.93
N ILE A 54 -0.82 -18.60 -7.73
CA ILE A 54 -0.76 -18.46 -9.18
C ILE A 54 -1.22 -17.05 -9.60
N CYS A 55 -0.34 -16.35 -10.31
CA CYS A 55 -0.46 -15.00 -10.84
C CYS A 55 -0.17 -14.95 -12.35
N GLY A 56 -0.04 -13.73 -12.90
CA GLY A 56 0.19 -13.47 -14.31
C GLY A 56 -1.10 -13.38 -15.11
N LYS A 57 -1.04 -12.73 -16.28
CA LYS A 57 -2.21 -12.49 -17.15
C LYS A 57 -2.94 -13.78 -17.56
N THR A 58 -2.21 -14.89 -17.63
CA THR A 58 -2.72 -16.23 -17.97
C THR A 58 -3.14 -17.04 -16.75
N GLY A 59 -2.78 -16.62 -15.53
CA GLY A 59 -3.07 -17.37 -14.31
C GLY A 59 -2.39 -18.74 -14.28
N THR A 60 -1.14 -18.82 -14.74
CA THR A 60 -0.38 -20.10 -14.81
C THR A 60 1.01 -20.03 -14.19
N THR A 61 1.43 -18.88 -13.68
CA THR A 61 2.78 -18.68 -13.13
C THR A 61 2.73 -18.41 -11.65
N GLN A 62 3.69 -18.92 -10.88
CA GLN A 62 3.77 -18.59 -9.46
C GLN A 62 3.95 -17.09 -9.25
N CYS A 63 3.20 -16.50 -8.31
CA CYS A 63 3.29 -15.09 -7.92
C CYS A 63 4.70 -14.73 -7.46
N LYS A 64 5.20 -13.62 -8.00
CA LYS A 64 6.50 -13.04 -7.67
C LYS A 64 6.39 -11.52 -7.64
N VAL A 65 7.21 -10.90 -6.81
CA VAL A 65 7.40 -9.46 -6.80
C VAL A 65 7.71 -8.96 -8.22
N GLY A 66 7.09 -7.84 -8.61
CA GLY A 66 7.22 -7.20 -9.92
C GLY A 66 6.31 -7.78 -11.01
N GLN A 67 5.59 -8.88 -10.76
CA GLN A 67 4.62 -9.41 -11.72
C GLN A 67 3.24 -8.77 -11.55
N ILE A 68 2.48 -8.71 -12.65
CA ILE A 68 1.05 -8.39 -12.60
C ILE A 68 0.30 -9.55 -11.97
N GLY A 69 -0.35 -9.29 -10.86
CA GLY A 69 -1.18 -10.29 -10.20
C GLY A 69 -2.67 -10.18 -10.57
N PRO A 70 -3.55 -10.97 -9.95
CA PRO A 70 -4.94 -11.12 -10.38
C PRO A 70 -5.75 -9.81 -10.33
N GLY A 71 -5.36 -8.86 -9.47
CA GLY A 71 -5.96 -7.53 -9.37
C GLY A 71 -5.71 -6.64 -10.59
N GLY A 72 -4.76 -7.03 -11.44
CA GLY A 72 -4.22 -6.19 -12.50
C GLY A 72 -3.12 -5.25 -12.00
N GLY A 73 -2.87 -5.22 -10.69
CA GLY A 73 -1.81 -4.46 -10.04
C GLY A 73 -0.48 -5.20 -10.05
N THR A 74 0.58 -4.51 -9.60
CA THR A 74 1.92 -5.10 -9.51
C THR A 74 2.17 -5.63 -8.11
N ILE A 75 2.54 -6.91 -8.03
CA ILE A 75 2.84 -7.57 -6.76
C ILE A 75 4.11 -6.96 -6.15
N PHE A 76 4.04 -6.52 -4.89
CA PHE A 76 5.22 -6.02 -4.16
C PHE A 76 5.59 -6.86 -2.94
N TYR A 77 4.71 -7.77 -2.53
CA TYR A 77 4.99 -8.71 -1.44
C TYR A 77 4.31 -10.06 -1.71
N VAL A 78 5.00 -11.14 -1.38
CA VAL A 78 4.46 -12.52 -1.43
C VAL A 78 4.79 -13.20 -0.11
N ASP A 79 3.77 -13.74 0.56
CA ASP A 79 3.91 -14.46 1.81
C ASP A 79 4.28 -15.93 1.55
N TYR A 80 5.54 -16.17 1.19
CA TYR A 80 6.00 -17.52 0.84
C TYR A 80 5.96 -18.50 2.01
N ASP A 81 6.08 -17.99 3.23
CA ASP A 81 6.20 -18.76 4.47
C ASP A 81 4.88 -18.83 5.26
N ASN A 82 3.79 -18.27 4.71
CA ASN A 82 2.44 -18.25 5.29
C ASN A 82 2.41 -17.64 6.71
N GLU A 83 3.15 -16.54 6.90
CA GLU A 83 3.21 -15.79 8.16
C GLU A 83 1.91 -15.01 8.43
N PHE A 84 1.15 -14.71 7.38
CA PHE A 84 -0.09 -13.94 7.42
C PHE A 84 -1.29 -14.78 7.03
N ASN A 85 -2.25 -14.90 7.96
CA ASN A 85 -3.49 -15.64 7.72
C ASN A 85 -4.57 -14.86 6.94
N THR A 86 -4.31 -13.58 6.62
CA THR A 86 -5.30 -12.67 6.02
C THR A 86 -5.03 -12.35 4.54
N PHE A 87 -3.82 -12.60 4.06
CA PHE A 87 -3.44 -12.38 2.67
C PHE A 87 -2.23 -13.25 2.32
N ASN A 88 -2.09 -13.51 1.02
CA ASN A 88 -1.05 -14.36 0.46
C ASN A 88 0.02 -13.56 -0.29
N PHE A 89 -0.38 -12.40 -0.78
CA PHE A 89 0.46 -11.42 -1.45
C PHE A 89 -0.26 -10.08 -1.40
N LEU A 90 0.48 -9.02 -1.71
CA LEU A 90 -0.05 -7.66 -1.80
C LEU A 90 0.33 -7.08 -3.16
N GLU A 91 -0.63 -6.37 -3.77
CA GLU A 91 -0.46 -5.72 -5.08
C GLU A 91 -0.70 -4.21 -5.00
N ALA A 92 0.21 -3.45 -5.58
CA ALA A 92 0.04 -2.02 -5.86
C ALA A 92 -0.95 -1.84 -7.00
N ALA A 93 -1.96 -0.99 -6.83
CA ALA A 93 -2.91 -0.69 -7.89
C ALA A 93 -2.19 -0.14 -9.14
N PRO A 94 -2.74 -0.37 -10.35
CA PRO A 94 -2.20 0.24 -11.57
C PRO A 94 -2.19 1.76 -11.47
N ALA A 95 -1.21 2.41 -12.13
CA ALA A 95 -1.19 3.86 -12.26
C ALA A 95 -2.53 4.40 -12.78
N GLY A 96 -3.05 5.42 -12.11
CA GLY A 96 -4.33 6.03 -12.48
C GLY A 96 -5.54 5.19 -12.09
N TRP A 97 -5.43 4.34 -11.07
CA TRP A 97 -6.48 3.44 -10.60
C TRP A 97 -7.82 4.15 -10.31
N ALA A 98 -7.80 5.41 -9.89
CA ALA A 98 -9.02 6.21 -9.71
C ALA A 98 -9.69 6.66 -11.03
N GLN A 99 -9.27 6.12 -12.17
CA GLN A 99 -9.76 6.44 -13.52
C GLN A 99 -9.64 7.93 -13.88
N ASN A 100 -8.59 8.57 -13.38
CA ASN A 100 -8.23 9.88 -13.87
C ASN A 100 -7.84 9.71 -15.35
N LYS A 101 -8.38 10.55 -16.23
CA LYS A 101 -8.09 10.49 -17.68
C LYS A 101 -6.60 10.65 -18.00
N ASP A 102 -5.84 11.14 -17.02
CA ASP A 102 -4.44 11.51 -17.15
C ASP A 102 -3.47 10.42 -16.66
N LEU A 103 -3.96 9.23 -16.27
CA LEU A 103 -3.16 8.10 -15.75
C LEU A 103 -2.38 8.37 -14.45
N ASN A 104 -2.52 9.56 -13.87
CA ASN A 104 -1.90 9.90 -12.61
C ASN A 104 -2.71 9.38 -11.42
N ASP A 105 -2.00 8.98 -10.37
CA ASP A 105 -2.62 8.58 -9.12
C ASP A 105 -3.35 9.77 -8.48
N PRO A 106 -4.50 9.54 -7.83
CA PRO A 106 -5.24 10.61 -7.22
C PRO A 106 -4.50 11.18 -6.01
N THR A 107 -4.51 12.51 -5.89
CA THR A 107 -4.06 13.21 -4.71
C THR A 107 -5.28 13.57 -3.84
N TYR A 108 -5.32 13.17 -2.56
CA TYR A 108 -6.33 13.66 -1.60
C TYR A 108 -5.74 13.94 -0.21
N GLN A 109 -6.50 14.70 0.60
CA GLN A 109 -6.24 14.81 2.04
C GLN A 109 -6.37 13.45 2.73
N TRP A 110 -5.64 13.26 3.82
CA TRP A 110 -5.64 11.98 4.55
C TRP A 110 -7.02 11.62 5.11
N CYS A 111 -7.64 12.54 5.84
CA CYS A 111 -8.97 12.43 6.42
C CYS A 111 -9.67 13.79 6.42
N SER A 112 -11.00 13.81 6.36
CA SER A 112 -11.78 15.04 6.53
C SER A 112 -11.86 15.53 7.97
N ASP A 113 -11.72 14.63 8.95
CA ASP A 113 -11.60 15.00 10.36
C ASP A 113 -10.12 15.20 10.67
N ILE A 114 -9.77 16.44 11.00
CA ILE A 114 -8.42 16.87 11.37
C ILE A 114 -8.32 17.26 12.85
N THR A 115 -9.37 16.97 13.61
CA THR A 115 -9.55 17.43 15.00
C THR A 115 -9.55 16.28 16.00
N HIS A 116 -9.78 15.06 15.52
CA HIS A 116 -9.75 13.85 16.32
C HIS A 116 -8.79 12.83 15.73
N LYS A 117 -8.14 12.09 16.63
CA LYS A 117 -7.47 10.85 16.26
C LYS A 117 -8.50 9.81 15.87
N ILE A 118 -8.31 9.15 14.75
CA ILE A 118 -9.21 8.14 14.18
C ILE A 118 -9.24 6.90 15.08
N THR A 119 -8.09 6.49 15.63
CA THR A 119 -7.87 5.60 16.79
C THR A 119 -6.48 4.95 16.71
N SER A 120 -5.91 4.61 17.88
CA SER A 120 -4.77 3.71 18.13
C SER A 120 -3.36 4.30 18.37
N PRO A 121 -3.13 5.03 19.47
CA PRO A 121 -1.78 5.18 20.01
C PRO A 121 -1.23 3.90 20.67
N ALA A 122 -2.03 2.83 20.87
CA ALA A 122 -1.66 1.71 21.77
C ALA A 122 -1.74 0.30 21.18
N LYS A 123 -2.22 0.09 19.95
CA LYS A 123 -2.27 -1.27 19.36
C LYS A 123 -1.70 -1.38 17.96
N TRP A 124 -1.51 -0.28 17.25
CA TRP A 124 -1.08 -0.32 15.86
C TRP A 124 0.37 0.10 15.81
N ASN A 125 1.24 -0.90 15.62
CA ASN A 125 2.59 -0.60 15.18
C ASN A 125 2.47 -0.07 13.75
N SER A 126 2.85 1.19 13.53
CA SER A 126 2.72 1.84 12.22
C SER A 126 3.41 1.04 11.10
N ARG A 127 4.50 0.35 11.45
CA ARG A 127 5.31 -0.52 10.58
C ARG A 127 4.81 -1.96 10.49
N GLN A 128 3.66 -2.27 11.08
CA GLN A 128 3.08 -3.61 10.99
C GLN A 128 2.58 -3.86 9.57
N ILE A 129 3.13 -4.91 8.96
CA ILE A 129 2.64 -5.46 7.70
C ILE A 129 1.30 -6.16 7.97
N GLY A 130 0.32 -6.03 7.07
CA GLY A 130 -1.04 -6.56 7.22
C GLY A 130 -2.02 -5.62 7.93
N ALA A 131 -1.57 -4.45 8.39
CA ALA A 131 -2.43 -3.50 9.10
C ALA A 131 -3.27 -2.63 8.16
N GLY A 132 -2.86 -2.40 6.90
CA GLY A 132 -3.46 -1.37 6.06
C GLY A 132 -4.96 -1.54 5.83
N LYS A 133 -5.42 -2.79 5.67
CA LYS A 133 -6.84 -3.10 5.49
C LYS A 133 -7.69 -2.73 6.71
N LEU A 134 -7.23 -3.09 7.90
CA LEU A 134 -7.91 -2.72 9.16
C LEU A 134 -7.89 -1.21 9.33
N ASN A 135 -6.74 -0.58 9.09
CA ASN A 135 -6.55 0.86 9.21
C ASN A 135 -7.52 1.63 8.32
N THR A 136 -7.60 1.25 7.05
CA THR A 136 -8.52 1.85 6.08
C THR A 136 -9.97 1.69 6.54
N SER A 137 -10.34 0.53 7.09
CA SER A 137 -11.69 0.29 7.60
C SER A 137 -12.04 1.18 8.79
N GLU A 138 -11.10 1.49 9.69
CA GLU A 138 -11.36 2.44 10.79
C GLU A 138 -11.41 3.88 10.28
N MET A 139 -10.54 4.25 9.33
CA MET A 139 -10.60 5.57 8.69
C MET A 139 -11.99 5.82 8.09
N LEU A 140 -12.61 4.83 7.44
CA LEU A 140 -13.94 4.96 6.86
C LEU A 140 -15.09 5.14 7.88
N LYS A 141 -14.86 4.88 9.18
CA LYS A 141 -15.85 5.13 10.24
C LYS A 141 -15.83 6.57 10.73
N THR A 142 -14.70 7.26 10.55
CA THR A 142 -14.45 8.61 11.08
C THR A 142 -14.41 9.65 9.95
N CYS A 143 -13.73 9.34 8.85
CA CYS A 143 -13.57 10.23 7.70
C CYS A 143 -14.79 10.20 6.78
N ASN A 144 -15.38 11.36 6.54
CA ASN A 144 -16.47 11.53 5.56
C ASN A 144 -15.96 11.81 4.13
N SER A 145 -14.69 12.19 3.99
CA SER A 145 -13.94 12.26 2.73
C SER A 145 -12.44 12.09 2.99
N GLY A 146 -11.64 11.99 1.94
CA GLY A 146 -10.19 11.81 2.03
C GLY A 146 -9.74 10.44 1.50
N ALA A 147 -8.49 10.10 1.74
CA ALA A 147 -7.79 9.00 1.08
C ALA A 147 -8.53 7.67 1.11
N ALA A 148 -8.92 7.20 2.29
CA ALA A 148 -9.64 5.94 2.45
C ALA A 148 -11.00 5.93 1.72
N PHE A 149 -11.69 7.07 1.67
CA PHE A 149 -12.99 7.18 1.02
C PHE A 149 -12.90 7.06 -0.51
N GLU A 150 -11.79 7.54 -1.10
CA GLU A 150 -11.54 7.43 -2.53
C GLU A 150 -11.16 6.00 -2.94
N VAL A 151 -10.39 5.31 -2.10
CA VAL A 151 -10.17 3.86 -2.26
C VAL A 151 -11.51 3.10 -2.18
N GLN A 152 -12.39 3.46 -1.25
CA GLN A 152 -13.72 2.85 -1.14
C GLN A 152 -14.61 3.12 -2.36
N LYS A 153 -14.56 4.32 -2.94
CA LYS A 153 -15.27 4.64 -4.19
C LYS A 153 -14.80 3.76 -5.34
N PHE A 154 -13.49 3.56 -5.46
CA PHE A 154 -12.93 2.67 -6.48
C PHE A 154 -13.40 1.23 -6.32
N ASN A 155 -13.38 0.69 -5.10
CA ASN A 155 -13.96 -0.62 -4.79
C ASN A 155 -15.44 -0.71 -5.21
N ASN A 156 -16.23 0.33 -4.91
CA ASN A 156 -17.66 0.36 -5.21
C ASN A 156 -17.95 0.48 -6.71
N ALA A 157 -17.05 1.05 -7.50
CA ALA A 157 -17.18 1.14 -8.94
C ALA A 157 -17.08 -0.24 -9.62
N LYS A 158 -16.46 -1.24 -8.96
CA LYS A 158 -16.36 -2.64 -9.44
C LYS A 158 -15.79 -2.77 -10.86
N LEU A 159 -14.84 -1.89 -11.20
CA LEU A 159 -14.25 -1.85 -12.53
C LEU A 159 -13.15 -2.88 -12.72
N ASN A 160 -12.58 -3.33 -11.60
CA ASN A 160 -11.61 -4.41 -11.56
C ASN A 160 -12.24 -5.68 -11.01
N LYS A 161 -11.56 -6.80 -11.20
CA LYS A 161 -11.99 -8.12 -10.71
C LYS A 161 -12.11 -8.19 -9.19
N PHE A 162 -11.42 -7.29 -8.48
CA PHE A 162 -11.36 -7.23 -7.02
C PHE A 162 -11.85 -5.87 -6.53
N ASN A 163 -12.49 -5.88 -5.37
CA ASN A 163 -13.15 -4.73 -4.74
C ASN A 163 -12.76 -4.58 -3.27
N ASP A 164 -11.60 -5.08 -2.89
CA ASP A 164 -11.06 -5.07 -1.55
C ASP A 164 -9.72 -4.32 -1.48
N TRP A 165 -9.57 -3.30 -2.32
CA TRP A 165 -8.46 -2.37 -2.28
C TRP A 165 -8.50 -1.54 -0.99
N PHE A 166 -7.35 -1.18 -0.44
CA PHE A 166 -7.21 -0.43 0.82
C PHE A 166 -5.98 0.48 0.78
N LEU A 167 -5.93 1.47 1.68
CA LEU A 167 -4.77 2.33 1.87
C LEU A 167 -3.70 1.60 2.71
N PRO A 168 -2.47 1.40 2.22
CA PRO A 168 -1.45 0.61 2.89
C PRO A 168 -1.00 1.19 4.24
N SER A 169 -0.58 0.33 5.18
CA SER A 169 0.16 0.77 6.37
C SER A 169 1.54 1.31 5.98
N GLU A 170 2.20 2.04 6.90
CA GLU A 170 3.60 2.49 6.71
C GLU A 170 4.51 1.27 6.41
N GLY A 171 4.33 0.16 7.13
CA GLY A 171 5.10 -1.07 6.89
C GLY A 171 4.90 -1.66 5.49
N GLU A 172 3.68 -1.64 4.97
CA GLU A 172 3.36 -2.12 3.62
C GLU A 172 3.91 -1.18 2.54
N LEU A 173 3.82 0.14 2.75
CA LEU A 173 4.45 1.12 1.86
C LEU A 173 5.98 1.00 1.85
N MET A 174 6.60 0.75 3.01
CA MET A 174 8.03 0.52 3.08
C MET A 174 8.45 -0.73 2.30
N LEU A 175 7.70 -1.83 2.43
CA LEU A 175 7.93 -3.04 1.60
C LEU A 175 7.82 -2.72 0.12
N MET A 176 6.81 -1.95 -0.25
CA MET A 176 6.58 -1.56 -1.63
C MET A 176 7.71 -0.70 -2.19
N SER A 177 8.14 0.34 -1.44
CA SER A 177 9.28 1.18 -1.80
C SER A 177 10.57 0.36 -1.95
N ALA A 178 10.80 -0.59 -1.05
CA ALA A 178 11.97 -1.47 -1.12
C ALA A 178 11.95 -2.43 -2.32
N ASN A 179 10.77 -2.94 -2.70
CA ASN A 179 10.63 -4.05 -3.66
C ASN A 179 10.28 -3.61 -5.09
N LEU A 180 9.67 -2.43 -5.27
CA LEU A 180 9.22 -1.93 -6.57
C LEU A 180 10.08 -0.79 -7.12
N GLN A 181 11.34 -0.62 -6.67
CA GLN A 181 12.24 0.46 -7.10
C GLN A 181 12.33 0.62 -8.64
N GLY A 182 11.45 1.44 -9.24
CA GLY A 182 11.32 1.62 -10.70
C GLY A 182 10.40 0.62 -11.43
N LEU A 183 9.58 -0.13 -10.71
CA LEU A 183 8.54 -1.03 -11.21
C LEU A 183 7.14 -0.46 -10.89
N ALA A 184 6.11 -1.03 -11.53
CA ALA A 184 4.70 -0.69 -11.30
C ALA A 184 4.24 0.71 -11.73
N ASP A 185 5.04 1.43 -12.51
CA ASP A 185 4.73 2.77 -13.02
C ASP A 185 4.31 3.76 -11.90
N LEU A 186 4.88 3.59 -10.70
CA LEU A 186 4.67 4.50 -9.57
C LEU A 186 5.34 5.84 -9.83
N GLU A 187 4.65 6.93 -9.49
CA GLU A 187 5.18 8.29 -9.60
C GLU A 187 6.27 8.53 -8.53
N ASP A 188 7.27 9.35 -8.86
CA ASP A 188 8.26 9.83 -7.89
C ASP A 188 7.61 10.88 -6.98
N SER A 189 7.19 10.46 -5.78
CA SER A 189 6.35 11.26 -4.90
C SER A 189 6.26 10.70 -3.48
N ASP A 190 5.59 11.46 -2.61
CA ASP A 190 5.18 11.04 -1.29
C ASP A 190 3.78 10.42 -1.33
N TYR A 191 3.65 9.23 -0.73
CA TYR A 191 2.40 8.49 -0.66
C TYR A 191 1.87 8.43 0.78
N TRP A 192 0.56 8.66 0.94
CA TRP A 192 -0.10 8.48 2.23
C TRP A 192 -0.15 7.00 2.64
N SER A 193 0.21 6.72 3.89
CA SER A 193 -0.18 5.47 4.56
C SER A 193 -1.48 5.65 5.34
N SER A 194 -2.12 4.54 5.70
CA SER A 194 -3.23 4.46 6.65
C SER A 194 -2.76 4.41 8.11
N SER A 195 -1.46 4.39 8.37
CA SER A 195 -0.91 4.48 9.72
C SER A 195 -1.00 5.92 10.22
N GLU A 196 -1.79 6.19 11.26
CA GLU A 196 -1.94 7.53 11.84
C GLU A 196 -0.62 8.05 12.42
N TYR A 197 -0.25 9.29 12.09
CA TYR A 197 0.86 10.02 12.72
C TYR A 197 0.34 11.00 13.78
N SER A 198 -0.71 11.75 13.41
CA SER A 198 -1.33 12.78 14.23
C SER A 198 -2.82 12.92 13.89
N ASP A 199 -3.52 13.78 14.62
CA ASP A 199 -4.91 14.18 14.31
C ASP A 199 -5.05 14.81 12.91
N ILE A 200 -3.99 15.37 12.35
CA ILE A 200 -4.02 16.02 11.03
C ILE A 200 -3.52 15.13 9.86
N GLY A 201 -3.06 13.89 10.12
CA GLY A 201 -2.49 13.07 9.04
C GLY A 201 -1.86 11.73 9.44
N GLY A 202 -1.56 10.93 8.41
CA GLY A 202 -0.86 9.65 8.53
C GLY A 202 0.65 9.75 8.29
N TRP A 203 1.36 8.64 8.45
CA TRP A 203 2.74 8.52 7.99
C TRP A 203 2.81 8.53 6.46
N VAL A 204 3.90 9.05 5.91
CA VAL A 204 4.18 9.09 4.47
C VAL A 204 5.41 8.26 4.17
N GLU A 205 5.40 7.58 3.03
CA GLU A 205 6.63 6.99 2.48
C GLU A 205 6.88 7.57 1.09
N ALA A 206 8.14 7.90 0.87
CA ALA A 206 8.63 8.49 -0.35
C ALA A 206 9.03 7.36 -1.30
N ILE A 207 8.51 7.37 -2.54
CA ILE A 207 8.72 6.31 -3.54
C ILE A 207 9.26 6.96 -4.80
N GLY A 208 10.27 6.35 -5.43
CA GLY A 208 10.85 6.86 -6.67
C GLY A 208 12.00 7.86 -6.48
N HIS A 209 12.21 8.38 -5.26
CA HIS A 209 13.37 9.23 -4.95
C HIS A 209 14.67 8.41 -5.04
N GLY A 210 15.22 8.30 -6.25
CA GLY A 210 16.59 7.86 -6.42
C GLY A 210 17.50 8.79 -5.63
N TYR A 211 18.32 8.23 -4.75
CA TYR A 211 19.50 8.95 -4.27
C TYR A 211 20.37 9.28 -5.49
N GLN A 212 20.18 10.47 -6.08
CA GLN A 212 21.17 11.06 -6.96
C GLN A 212 22.24 11.70 -6.07
N GLY A 213 23.06 10.85 -5.46
CA GLY A 213 24.39 11.29 -5.03
C GLY A 213 25.17 11.63 -6.29
N SER A 214 25.36 12.92 -6.55
CA SER A 214 26.33 13.37 -7.55
C SER A 214 27.73 13.01 -7.05
N ALA A 215 28.52 12.38 -7.91
CA ALA A 215 29.97 12.24 -7.75
C ALA A 215 30.69 13.56 -7.99
#